data_AF-A0A7X5I9Q2-F1
#
_entry.id   AF-A0A7X5I9Q2-F1
#
_cell.length_a   1.000
_cell.length_b   1.000
_cell.length_c   1.000
_cell.angle_alpha   90.00
_cell.angle_beta   90.00
_cell.angle_gamma   90.00
#
_symmetry.space_group_name_H-M   'P 1'
#
loop_
_entity.id
_entity.type
_entity.pdbx_description
1 polymer ?
#
loop_
_entity_poly.entity_id
_entity_poly.type
_entity_poly.pdbx_seq_one_letter_code
_entity_poly.pdbx_strand_id
1 'polypeptide(L)'
;MFDYAYNDNYTIDEEKKQDTNDKNSFLENLHLLKETKEGYKLLCGVGSLQKNLRQFAIVYLQTPQGELYPQESVQMSRLNNRKGTLGFLKELPRFSELDEKEIEEIKEKIIEILKKTKEPVLMGADESPEGVYDEVVNRIHICSERIENNPEAFVFIKDNVGYIRTTFFGEFSKKLQVGYTRKEILGLLKMLGKLITDKGRAYDKRLHFGEVNGKYYAVRLPEGTVADINQDIEIVLPPLDIEIPENTGTNEKDNNSKTTFFGYYGGKNRMHGILNALMPQSKIYIEPFIGSGATLLNRGRSETEIVNDFDPAVANLYKVLADREMGKELLEKIFRLPYTQEIFKMAVEHQKQNFKRINDIDKALLAFLLISQSYNNTRKQLSNGEYDTKSYQIKIRKNLQQVYKRLQGVRVYNKNALDIMKEAADNPDVQMYLDPPYLHSLRGEGADKVYFKEMKYIDHVRMLETIQNAKCRILLSGYHADKDDLYDKYLLPYGWKSRELIKIVKSSQRQEERDIASEWVWFNYDIPDEGGME
;
A
#
# COMPACT_ATOMS: atom_id res chain seq x y z
N MET A 1 10.52 -5.59 7.34
CA MET A 1 10.53 -5.18 5.91
C MET A 1 11.60 -4.11 5.84
N PHE A 2 12.71 -4.42 5.16
CA PHE A 2 13.78 -3.45 4.91
C PHE A 2 13.17 -2.17 4.36
N ASP A 3 13.59 -1.01 4.89
CA ASP A 3 13.34 0.29 4.29
C ASP A 3 13.89 0.28 2.85
N TYR A 4 13.02 -0.01 1.89
CA TYR A 4 13.27 0.31 0.49
C TYR A 4 12.85 1.76 0.26
N ALA A 5 13.63 2.67 0.82
CA ALA A 5 13.82 4.00 0.25
C ALA A 5 15.15 3.98 -0.53
N TYR A 6 15.20 3.23 -1.63
CA TYR A 6 16.25 3.45 -2.63
C TYR A 6 15.78 4.54 -3.58
N ASN A 7 16.08 5.78 -3.20
CA ASN A 7 16.15 6.90 -4.12
C ASN A 7 17.37 6.67 -5.03
N ASP A 8 17.14 6.45 -6.31
CA ASP A 8 18.17 6.67 -7.32
C ASP A 8 18.24 8.17 -7.65
N ASN A 9 19.48 8.61 -7.89
CA ASN A 9 19.96 9.93 -8.29
C ASN A 9 20.09 11.00 -7.18
N TYR A 10 21.27 11.04 -6.55
CA TYR A 10 21.92 12.32 -6.24
C TYR A 10 23.42 12.27 -6.55
N THR A 11 23.86 13.39 -7.12
CA THR A 11 25.20 13.78 -7.53
C THR A 11 26.25 13.47 -6.46
N ILE A 12 27.44 13.08 -6.94
CA ILE A 12 28.57 12.58 -6.17
C ILE A 12 29.07 13.62 -5.16
N ASP A 13 28.84 13.39 -3.88
CA ASP A 13 29.72 13.85 -2.80
C ASP A 13 30.82 12.80 -2.61
N GLU A 14 32.09 13.22 -2.63
CA GLU A 14 33.28 12.36 -2.72
C GLU A 14 33.54 11.43 -1.50
N GLU A 15 32.62 11.34 -0.53
CA GLU A 15 32.78 10.50 0.67
C GLU A 15 32.08 9.12 0.62
N LYS A 16 31.39 8.75 -0.47
CA LYS A 16 30.73 7.42 -0.62
C LYS A 16 31.35 6.49 -1.68
N LYS A 17 32.64 6.16 -1.54
CA LYS A 17 33.31 5.18 -2.42
C LYS A 17 33.25 3.71 -1.97
N GLN A 18 32.78 3.43 -0.74
CA GLN A 18 32.82 2.07 -0.19
C GLN A 18 31.51 1.27 -0.43
N ASP A 19 30.35 1.93 -0.33
CA ASP A 19 29.01 1.31 -0.41
C ASP A 19 28.61 0.90 -1.86
N THR A 20 29.17 1.58 -2.85
CA THR A 20 29.00 1.25 -4.29
C THR A 20 29.83 0.06 -4.74
N ASN A 21 30.97 -0.20 -4.09
CA ASN A 21 31.85 -1.33 -4.42
C ASN A 21 31.27 -2.66 -3.90
N ASP A 22 30.72 -2.67 -2.69
CA ASP A 22 30.13 -3.88 -2.08
C ASP A 22 28.83 -4.31 -2.78
N LYS A 23 28.04 -3.36 -3.29
CA LYS A 23 26.83 -3.63 -4.06
C LYS A 23 27.09 -4.18 -5.46
N ASN A 24 28.10 -3.65 -6.17
CA ASN A 24 28.51 -4.20 -7.46
C ASN A 24 29.11 -5.61 -7.29
N SER A 25 29.94 -5.80 -6.26
CA SER A 25 30.45 -7.13 -5.88
C SER A 25 29.34 -8.13 -5.53
N PHE A 26 28.26 -7.70 -4.86
CA PHE A 26 27.14 -8.58 -4.54
C PHE A 26 26.38 -9.08 -5.77
N LEU A 27 26.09 -8.19 -6.72
CA LEU A 27 25.35 -8.52 -7.94
C LEU A 27 26.18 -9.39 -8.91
N GLU A 28 27.51 -9.25 -8.87
CA GLU A 28 28.44 -10.12 -9.62
C GLU A 28 28.57 -11.53 -9.03
N ASN A 29 28.17 -11.74 -7.77
CA ASN A 29 28.29 -13.01 -7.03
C ASN A 29 26.95 -13.73 -6.83
N LEU A 30 26.01 -13.60 -7.76
CA LEU A 30 24.74 -14.31 -7.72
C LEU A 30 24.86 -15.75 -8.24
N HIS A 31 24.38 -16.70 -7.46
CA HIS A 31 24.39 -18.12 -7.79
C HIS A 31 23.07 -18.57 -8.41
N LEU A 32 23.12 -19.28 -9.55
CA LEU A 32 21.92 -19.84 -10.17
C LEU A 32 21.36 -21.01 -9.35
N LEU A 33 20.10 -20.87 -8.92
CA LEU A 33 19.35 -21.92 -8.25
C LEU A 33 18.58 -22.79 -9.26
N LYS A 34 17.85 -22.15 -10.18
CA LYS A 34 17.03 -22.80 -11.21
C LYS A 34 16.75 -21.84 -12.38
N GLU A 35 16.58 -22.40 -13.57
CA GLU A 35 16.19 -21.67 -14.79
C GLU A 35 15.00 -22.38 -15.45
N THR A 36 14.06 -21.59 -15.96
CA THR A 36 12.88 -22.06 -16.69
C THR A 36 13.16 -22.08 -18.20
N LYS A 37 12.36 -22.82 -18.97
CA LYS A 37 12.51 -22.85 -20.44
C LYS A 37 12.28 -21.49 -21.08
N GLU A 38 11.47 -20.66 -20.43
CA GLU A 38 11.08 -19.32 -20.85
C GLU A 38 12.12 -18.26 -20.47
N GLY A 39 13.23 -18.63 -19.82
CA GLY A 39 14.35 -17.74 -19.51
C GLY A 39 14.29 -17.03 -18.16
N TYR A 40 13.29 -17.32 -17.30
CA TYR A 40 13.28 -16.83 -15.92
C TYR A 40 14.28 -17.61 -15.07
N LYS A 41 15.08 -16.91 -14.26
CA LYS A 41 16.09 -17.51 -13.37
C LYS A 41 15.82 -17.18 -11.91
N LEU A 42 15.94 -18.18 -11.05
CA LEU A 42 16.08 -17.98 -9.61
C LEU A 42 17.57 -17.89 -9.28
N LEU A 43 17.97 -16.78 -8.70
CA LEU A 43 19.35 -16.53 -8.30
C LEU A 43 19.43 -16.37 -6.77
N CYS A 44 20.61 -16.60 -6.20
CA CYS A 44 20.87 -16.51 -4.77
C CYS A 44 22.12 -15.67 -4.53
N GLY A 45 21.99 -14.58 -3.78
CA GLY A 45 23.12 -13.85 -3.23
C GLY A 45 23.25 -14.12 -1.73
N VAL A 46 24.47 -14.09 -1.19
CA VAL A 46 24.72 -14.30 0.24
C VAL A 46 25.15 -13.00 0.90
N GLY A 47 24.32 -12.53 1.84
CA GLY A 47 24.63 -11.38 2.69
C GLY A 47 24.90 -11.78 4.13
N SER A 48 25.52 -10.89 4.90
CA SER A 48 25.66 -11.01 6.35
C SER A 48 25.41 -9.66 7.03
N LEU A 49 24.77 -9.70 8.18
CA LEU A 49 24.82 -8.60 9.16
C LEU A 49 26.11 -8.81 10.00
N GLN A 50 26.83 -7.76 10.41
CA GLN A 50 28.24 -7.85 10.87
C GLN A 50 28.55 -8.71 12.14
N LYS A 51 29.89 -8.91 12.34
CA LYS A 51 30.71 -9.61 13.37
C LYS A 51 30.41 -11.05 13.78
N ASN A 52 29.16 -11.51 13.72
CA ASN A 52 28.82 -12.89 14.10
C ASN A 52 28.70 -13.84 12.90
N LEU A 53 29.09 -13.41 11.68
CA LEU A 53 29.04 -14.19 10.44
C LEU A 53 27.65 -14.80 10.17
N ARG A 54 26.57 -14.10 10.56
CA ARG A 54 25.20 -14.62 10.40
C ARG A 54 24.74 -14.42 8.96
N GLN A 55 25.07 -15.40 8.14
CA GLN A 55 24.71 -15.41 6.73
C GLN A 55 23.22 -15.64 6.49
N PHE A 56 22.71 -14.95 5.50
CA PHE A 56 21.39 -15.17 4.92
C PHE A 56 21.49 -15.16 3.40
N ALA A 57 20.64 -15.95 2.76
CA ALA A 57 20.52 -15.97 1.32
C ALA A 57 19.40 -15.02 0.93
N ILE A 58 19.63 -14.17 -0.06
CA ILE A 58 18.59 -13.40 -0.73
C ILE A 58 18.30 -14.10 -2.03
N VAL A 59 17.04 -14.51 -2.20
CA VAL A 59 16.56 -15.11 -3.45
C VAL A 59 16.10 -13.99 -4.37
N TYR A 60 16.59 -14.01 -5.61
CA TYR A 60 16.22 -13.09 -6.67
C TYR A 60 15.50 -13.85 -7.78
N LEU A 61 14.56 -13.16 -8.42
CA LEU A 61 13.98 -13.57 -9.70
C LEU A 61 14.59 -12.67 -10.78
N GLN A 62 15.19 -13.27 -11.80
CA GLN A 62 15.61 -12.57 -13.00
C GLN A 62 14.62 -12.86 -14.14
N THR A 63 14.15 -11.81 -14.81
CA THR A 63 13.31 -11.95 -16.01
C THR A 63 14.15 -12.30 -17.23
N PRO A 64 13.54 -12.82 -18.33
CA PRO A 64 14.27 -13.08 -19.57
C PRO A 64 14.96 -11.85 -20.16
N GLN A 65 14.46 -10.66 -19.84
CA GLN A 65 15.01 -9.36 -20.23
C GLN A 65 16.23 -8.93 -19.38
N GLY A 66 16.59 -9.73 -18.36
CA GLY A 66 17.74 -9.49 -17.49
C GLY A 66 17.46 -8.68 -16.23
N GLU A 67 16.21 -8.21 -16.04
CA GLU A 67 15.82 -7.43 -14.87
C GLU A 67 15.82 -8.31 -13.62
N LEU A 68 16.43 -7.81 -12.55
CA LEU A 68 16.64 -8.55 -11.32
C LEU A 68 15.75 -8.02 -10.18
N TYR A 69 14.90 -8.89 -9.63
CA TYR A 69 13.97 -8.55 -8.57
C TYR A 69 14.24 -9.35 -7.29
N PRO A 70 14.63 -8.72 -6.17
CA PRO A 70 14.75 -9.41 -4.89
C PRO A 70 13.38 -9.89 -4.42
N GLN A 71 13.32 -11.12 -3.91
CA GLN A 71 12.09 -11.76 -3.42
C GLN A 71 12.06 -11.82 -1.90
N GLU A 72 12.83 -12.75 -1.30
CA GLU A 72 12.82 -13.05 0.13
C GLU A 72 14.25 -13.28 0.63
N SER A 73 14.49 -12.95 1.90
CA SER A 73 15.73 -13.28 2.59
C SER A 73 15.52 -14.45 3.55
N VAL A 74 16.31 -15.50 3.36
CA VAL A 74 16.18 -16.77 4.10
C VAL A 74 17.44 -17.06 4.89
N GLN A 75 17.27 -17.25 6.19
CA GLN A 75 18.36 -17.62 7.10
C GLN A 75 18.54 -19.14 7.14
N MET A 76 19.79 -19.60 7.33
CA MET A 76 20.15 -21.01 7.50
C MET A 76 19.29 -21.73 8.55
N SER A 77 19.02 -21.07 9.69
CA SER A 77 18.21 -21.64 10.77
C SER A 77 16.75 -21.90 10.35
N ARG A 78 16.19 -21.08 9.45
CA ARG A 78 14.83 -21.27 8.93
C ARG A 78 14.79 -22.43 7.95
N LEU A 79 15.76 -22.50 7.03
CA LEU A 79 15.89 -23.60 6.08
C LEU A 79 15.99 -24.95 6.82
N ASN A 80 16.77 -25.03 7.91
CA ASN A 80 16.92 -26.28 8.67
C ASN A 80 15.70 -26.68 9.50
N ASN A 81 14.98 -25.71 10.08
CA ASN A 81 14.00 -26.01 11.15
C ASN A 81 12.53 -25.74 10.79
N ARG A 82 12.24 -25.16 9.61
CA ARG A 82 10.86 -24.82 9.21
C ARG A 82 10.52 -25.39 7.85
N LYS A 83 9.50 -26.26 7.81
CA LYS A 83 8.85 -26.69 6.57
C LYS A 83 8.21 -25.47 5.89
N GLY A 84 8.23 -25.45 4.56
CA GLY A 84 7.62 -24.37 3.77
C GLY A 84 8.40 -23.04 3.76
N THR A 85 9.66 -23.01 4.22
CA THR A 85 10.49 -21.78 4.20
C THR A 85 10.60 -21.16 2.81
N LEU A 86 10.55 -21.97 1.76
CA LEU A 86 10.58 -21.54 0.36
C LEU A 86 9.19 -21.61 -0.32
N GLY A 87 8.10 -21.60 0.46
CA GLY A 87 6.74 -21.66 -0.09
C GLY A 87 6.41 -20.52 -1.04
N PHE A 88 7.02 -19.34 -0.83
CA PHE A 88 6.87 -18.17 -1.70
C PHE A 88 7.32 -18.43 -3.16
N LEU A 89 8.16 -19.44 -3.41
CA LEU A 89 8.60 -19.78 -4.77
C LEU A 89 7.40 -20.17 -5.66
N LYS A 90 6.36 -20.77 -5.09
CA LYS A 90 5.12 -21.11 -5.81
C LYS A 90 4.29 -19.88 -6.19
N GLU A 91 4.59 -18.72 -5.62
CA GLU A 91 3.95 -17.44 -5.93
C GLU A 91 4.77 -16.63 -6.97
N LEU A 92 5.85 -17.21 -7.49
CA LEU A 92 6.68 -16.59 -8.53
C LEU A 92 6.25 -17.09 -9.91
N PRO A 93 6.22 -16.21 -10.94
CA PRO A 93 5.88 -16.57 -12.29
C PRO A 93 6.77 -17.70 -12.79
N ARG A 94 6.17 -18.70 -13.45
CA ARG A 94 6.87 -19.88 -14.01
C ARG A 94 7.55 -20.78 -12.97
N PHE A 95 7.29 -20.57 -11.68
CA PHE A 95 7.70 -21.44 -10.58
C PHE A 95 6.51 -21.92 -9.73
N SER A 96 5.28 -21.58 -10.12
CA SER A 96 4.05 -22.04 -9.47
C SER A 96 3.85 -23.56 -9.49
N GLU A 97 4.38 -24.22 -10.51
CA GLU A 97 4.30 -25.68 -10.70
C GLU A 97 5.41 -26.46 -9.99
N LEU A 98 6.30 -25.79 -9.25
CA LEU A 98 7.37 -26.48 -8.53
C LEU A 98 6.81 -27.53 -7.57
N ASP A 99 7.26 -28.76 -7.74
CA ASP A 99 6.90 -29.84 -6.82
C ASP A 99 7.70 -29.76 -5.50
N GLU A 100 7.31 -30.55 -4.49
CA GLU A 100 7.98 -30.53 -3.20
C GLU A 100 9.45 -30.96 -3.27
N LYS A 101 9.81 -31.84 -4.21
CA LYS A 101 11.17 -32.33 -4.40
C LYS A 101 12.04 -31.23 -4.99
N GLU A 102 11.57 -30.52 -6.01
CA GLU A 102 12.27 -29.39 -6.63
C GLU A 102 12.48 -28.24 -5.65
N ILE A 103 11.51 -27.97 -4.77
CA ILE A 103 11.68 -26.97 -3.70
C ILE A 103 12.74 -27.41 -2.70
N GLU A 104 12.79 -28.69 -2.35
CA GLU A 104 13.82 -29.23 -1.45
C GLU A 104 15.21 -29.21 -2.12
N GLU A 105 15.32 -29.48 -3.42
CA GLU A 105 16.57 -29.33 -4.18
C GLU A 105 17.07 -27.88 -4.18
N ILE A 106 16.17 -26.90 -4.39
CA ILE A 106 16.52 -25.47 -4.32
C ILE A 106 17.00 -25.10 -2.90
N LYS A 107 16.31 -25.60 -1.89
CA LYS A 107 16.67 -25.40 -0.48
C LYS A 107 18.05 -25.97 -0.16
N GLU A 108 18.35 -27.18 -0.61
CA GLU A 108 19.67 -27.80 -0.44
C GLU A 108 20.78 -26.99 -1.12
N LYS A 109 20.54 -26.49 -2.35
CA LYS A 109 21.47 -25.58 -3.04
C LYS A 109 21.71 -24.30 -2.25
N ILE A 110 20.66 -23.67 -1.72
CA ILE A 110 20.81 -22.45 -0.90
C ILE A 110 21.62 -22.75 0.37
N ILE A 111 21.38 -23.89 1.03
CA ILE A 111 22.15 -24.33 2.20
C ILE A 111 23.62 -24.55 1.84
N GLU A 112 23.90 -25.17 0.69
CA GLU A 112 25.26 -25.41 0.21
C GLU A 112 25.98 -24.09 -0.11
N ILE A 113 25.32 -23.17 -0.81
CA ILE A 113 25.83 -21.83 -1.13
C ILE A 113 26.20 -21.11 0.18
N LEU A 114 25.28 -21.05 1.15
CA LEU A 114 25.54 -20.44 2.45
C LEU A 114 26.75 -21.08 3.13
N LYS A 115 26.86 -22.42 3.17
CA LYS A 115 28.02 -23.09 3.80
C LYS A 115 29.35 -22.80 3.11
N LYS A 116 29.35 -22.61 1.78
CA LYS A 116 30.56 -22.40 0.97
C LYS A 116 31.02 -20.95 0.96
N THR A 117 30.11 -19.98 1.12
CA THR A 117 30.48 -18.57 1.17
C THR A 117 31.30 -18.30 2.44
N LYS A 118 32.57 -17.91 2.28
CA LYS A 118 33.44 -17.54 3.41
C LYS A 118 33.38 -16.06 3.76
N GLU A 119 33.21 -15.22 2.74
CA GLU A 119 33.16 -13.77 2.84
C GLU A 119 31.82 -13.27 2.29
N PRO A 120 30.76 -13.30 3.11
CA PRO A 120 29.46 -12.78 2.70
C PRO A 120 29.51 -11.24 2.64
N VAL A 121 28.75 -10.64 1.72
CA VAL A 121 28.70 -9.18 1.62
C VAL A 121 28.02 -8.60 2.85
N LEU A 122 28.66 -7.60 3.46
CA LEU A 122 28.16 -6.94 4.65
C LEU A 122 26.98 -6.02 4.31
N MET A 123 25.82 -6.30 4.91
CA MET A 123 24.54 -5.70 4.53
C MET A 123 23.85 -5.01 5.72
N GLY A 124 24.63 -4.31 6.56
CA GLY A 124 24.15 -3.54 7.71
C GLY A 124 24.65 -4.03 9.08
N ALA A 125 24.22 -3.34 10.14
CA ALA A 125 24.55 -3.65 11.55
C ALA A 125 23.43 -4.46 12.23
N ASP A 126 23.79 -5.37 13.15
CA ASP A 126 22.81 -5.98 14.07
C ASP A 126 22.28 -4.91 15.03
N GLU A 127 20.97 -4.88 15.23
CA GLU A 127 20.35 -3.96 16.19
C GLU A 127 20.75 -4.34 17.63
N SER A 128 21.10 -3.36 18.45
CA SER A 128 21.47 -3.59 19.85
C SER A 128 20.30 -4.23 20.63
N PRO A 129 20.54 -4.96 21.75
CA PRO A 129 19.44 -5.46 22.59
C PRO A 129 18.42 -4.36 22.95
N GLU A 130 18.92 -3.17 23.29
CA GLU A 130 18.14 -1.96 23.50
C GLU A 130 17.35 -1.56 22.24
N GLY A 131 17.98 -1.51 21.07
CA GLY A 131 17.28 -1.21 19.82
C GLY A 131 16.25 -2.27 19.41
N VAL A 132 16.45 -3.54 19.78
CA VAL A 132 15.43 -4.59 19.62
C VAL A 132 14.24 -4.32 20.52
N TYR A 133 14.50 -3.88 21.76
CA TYR A 133 13.46 -3.45 22.66
C TYR A 133 12.71 -2.22 22.11
N ASP A 134 13.43 -1.23 21.58
CA ASP A 134 12.85 -0.02 21.00
C ASP A 134 11.97 -0.32 19.78
N GLU A 135 12.40 -1.23 18.90
CA GLU A 135 11.57 -1.64 17.75
C GLU A 135 10.36 -2.49 18.18
N VAL A 136 10.49 -3.31 19.24
CA VAL A 136 9.33 -4.00 19.84
C VAL A 136 8.34 -3.00 20.43
N VAL A 137 8.81 -1.99 21.16
CA VAL A 137 7.97 -0.91 21.72
C VAL A 137 7.30 -0.13 20.59
N ASN A 138 8.06 0.29 19.58
CA ASN A 138 7.55 0.98 18.40
C ASN A 138 6.46 0.16 17.70
N ARG A 139 6.69 -1.15 17.51
CA ARG A 139 5.71 -2.03 16.87
C ARG A 139 4.48 -2.28 17.72
N ILE A 140 4.62 -2.40 19.05
CA ILE A 140 3.49 -2.42 19.97
C ILE A 140 2.65 -1.15 19.77
N HIS A 141 3.27 0.03 19.71
CA HIS A 141 2.56 1.28 19.47
C HIS A 141 1.92 1.38 18.08
N ILE A 142 2.50 0.77 17.05
CA ILE A 142 1.93 0.76 15.70
C ILE A 142 0.72 -0.19 15.61
N CYS A 143 0.80 -1.34 16.27
CA CYS A 143 -0.20 -2.40 16.15
C CYS A 143 -1.26 -2.37 17.26
N SER A 144 -1.09 -1.57 18.30
CA SER A 144 -2.00 -1.54 19.43
C SER A 144 -3.37 -0.98 19.04
N GLU A 145 -4.42 -1.71 19.39
CA GLU A 145 -5.81 -1.26 19.29
C GLU A 145 -6.36 -0.96 20.69
N ARG A 146 -7.43 -0.16 20.75
CA ARG A 146 -8.18 0.07 21.99
C ARG A 146 -8.99 -1.17 22.33
N ILE A 147 -8.87 -1.64 23.56
CA ILE A 147 -9.54 -2.86 23.99
C ILE A 147 -11.04 -2.66 24.19
N GLU A 148 -11.45 -1.41 24.42
CA GLU A 148 -12.85 -0.98 24.50
C GLU A 148 -13.53 -1.01 23.12
N ASN A 149 -12.77 -0.75 22.05
CA ASN A 149 -13.29 -0.76 20.67
C ASN A 149 -13.15 -2.14 20.02
N ASN A 150 -12.14 -2.91 20.41
CA ASN A 150 -11.88 -4.26 19.94
C ASN A 150 -11.40 -5.16 21.09
N PRO A 151 -12.33 -5.83 21.79
CA PRO A 151 -11.98 -6.71 22.90
C PRO A 151 -11.16 -7.95 22.49
N GLU A 152 -11.11 -8.28 21.20
CA GLU A 152 -10.32 -9.40 20.64
C GLU A 152 -8.96 -8.96 20.09
N ALA A 153 -8.54 -7.69 20.33
CA ALA A 153 -7.32 -7.11 19.82
C ALA A 153 -6.09 -8.01 20.00
N PHE A 154 -5.33 -8.18 18.91
CA PHE A 154 -4.10 -8.98 18.93
C PHE A 154 -2.95 -8.27 19.64
N VAL A 155 -2.94 -6.93 19.64
CA VAL A 155 -1.98 -6.11 20.37
C VAL A 155 -2.75 -4.96 21.03
N PHE A 156 -2.45 -4.66 22.28
CA PHE A 156 -3.02 -3.51 22.98
C PHE A 156 -2.07 -3.03 24.08
N ILE A 157 -2.31 -1.84 24.60
CA ILE A 157 -1.53 -1.25 25.70
C ILE A 157 -2.47 -1.02 26.87
N LYS A 158 -2.03 -1.40 28.08
CA LYS A 158 -2.74 -1.12 29.32
C LYS A 158 -1.76 -1.03 30.48
N ASP A 159 -1.92 -0.04 31.36
CA ASP A 159 -1.12 0.14 32.57
C ASP A 159 0.41 0.16 32.31
N ASN A 160 0.83 0.86 31.25
CA ASN A 160 2.24 0.92 30.79
C ASN A 160 2.84 -0.44 30.38
N VAL A 161 1.98 -1.38 30.00
CA VAL A 161 2.35 -2.69 29.49
C VAL A 161 1.77 -2.89 28.11
N GLY A 162 2.63 -3.23 27.16
CA GLY A 162 2.22 -3.71 25.85
C GLY A 162 1.93 -5.20 25.87
N TYR A 163 0.74 -5.59 25.44
CA TYR A 163 0.29 -6.97 25.39
C TYR A 163 0.22 -7.43 23.94
N ILE A 164 0.84 -8.57 23.63
CA ILE A 164 0.85 -9.16 22.28
C ILE A 164 0.31 -10.58 22.38
N ARG A 165 -0.80 -10.88 21.69
CA ARG A 165 -1.43 -12.20 21.69
C ARG A 165 -0.43 -13.21 21.14
N THR A 166 -0.29 -14.33 21.84
CA THR A 166 0.77 -15.32 21.55
C THR A 166 0.61 -16.03 20.23
N THR A 167 -0.63 -16.17 19.76
CA THR A 167 -0.99 -16.64 18.41
C THR A 167 -0.56 -15.65 17.33
N PHE A 168 -0.53 -14.35 17.63
CA PHE A 168 -0.14 -13.29 16.72
C PHE A 168 1.36 -12.96 16.77
N PHE A 169 2.08 -13.34 17.83
CA PHE A 169 3.49 -12.96 17.99
C PHE A 169 4.38 -13.39 16.83
N GLY A 170 4.06 -14.51 16.15
CA GLY A 170 4.77 -14.93 14.94
C GLY A 170 4.74 -13.86 13.85
N GLU A 171 3.54 -13.38 13.51
CA GLU A 171 3.32 -12.29 12.55
C GLU A 171 3.88 -10.97 13.05
N PHE A 172 3.68 -10.65 14.33
CA PHE A 172 4.28 -9.48 14.98
C PHE A 172 5.80 -9.45 14.78
N SER A 173 6.48 -10.56 15.06
CA SER A 173 7.95 -10.66 14.96
C SER A 173 8.48 -10.54 13.54
N LYS A 174 7.73 -10.97 12.53
CA LYS A 174 8.10 -10.78 11.11
C LYS A 174 8.09 -9.30 10.70
N LYS A 175 7.27 -8.48 11.38
CA LYS A 175 7.13 -7.05 11.09
C LYS A 175 8.18 -6.19 11.79
N LEU A 176 8.87 -6.72 12.81
CA LEU A 176 10.00 -6.04 13.43
C LEU A 176 11.16 -5.98 12.44
N GLN A 177 11.81 -4.83 12.33
CA GLN A 177 13.03 -4.68 11.52
C GLN A 177 14.29 -5.16 12.26
N VAL A 178 14.15 -6.25 13.01
CA VAL A 178 15.21 -6.81 13.85
C VAL A 178 15.54 -8.21 13.35
N GLY A 179 16.82 -8.52 13.14
CA GLY A 179 17.27 -9.81 12.57
C GLY A 179 17.04 -11.05 13.47
N TYR A 180 16.23 -10.92 14.51
CA TYR A 180 16.05 -11.90 15.58
C TYR A 180 14.76 -12.71 15.43
N THR A 181 14.84 -13.99 15.77
CA THR A 181 13.69 -14.90 15.87
C THR A 181 12.83 -14.57 17.09
N ARG A 182 11.57 -15.02 17.10
CA ARG A 182 10.67 -14.93 18.28
C ARG A 182 11.35 -15.34 19.59
N LYS A 183 12.08 -16.46 19.60
CA LYS A 183 12.72 -16.97 20.82
C LYS A 183 13.86 -16.06 21.28
N GLU A 184 14.64 -15.52 20.33
CA GLU A 184 15.72 -14.58 20.60
C GLU A 184 15.17 -13.24 21.10
N ILE A 185 14.14 -12.68 20.45
CA ILE A 185 13.47 -11.44 20.89
C ILE A 185 12.97 -11.58 22.33
N LEU A 186 12.22 -12.65 22.62
CA LEU A 186 11.73 -12.89 23.98
C LEU A 186 12.88 -13.10 24.98
N GLY A 187 13.98 -13.71 24.55
CA GLY A 187 15.20 -13.87 25.34
C GLY A 187 15.87 -12.53 25.67
N LEU A 188 16.03 -11.66 24.67
CA LEU A 188 16.59 -10.31 24.82
C LEU A 188 15.71 -9.45 25.72
N LEU A 189 14.40 -9.40 25.48
CA LEU A 189 13.46 -8.67 26.33
C LEU A 189 13.49 -9.17 27.79
N LYS A 190 13.65 -10.49 27.98
CA LYS A 190 13.81 -11.07 29.32
C LYS A 190 15.15 -10.66 29.96
N MET A 191 16.24 -10.71 29.21
CA MET A 191 17.58 -10.29 29.66
C MET A 191 17.57 -8.83 30.13
N LEU A 192 16.90 -7.95 29.37
CA LEU A 192 16.76 -6.52 29.66
C LEU A 192 15.76 -6.21 30.79
N GLY A 193 15.11 -7.23 31.37
CA GLY A 193 14.07 -7.06 32.39
C GLY A 193 12.79 -6.38 31.87
N LYS A 194 12.62 -6.29 30.55
CA LYS A 194 11.47 -5.64 29.89
C LYS A 194 10.32 -6.62 29.66
N LEU A 195 10.59 -7.91 29.51
CA LEU A 195 9.55 -8.93 29.44
C LEU A 195 9.00 -9.22 30.85
N ILE A 196 7.69 -9.01 31.05
CA ILE A 196 7.01 -9.44 32.27
C ILE A 196 6.87 -10.95 32.23
N THR A 197 7.60 -11.62 33.10
CA THR A 197 7.57 -13.07 33.25
C THR A 197 6.69 -13.47 34.42
N ASP A 198 6.06 -14.62 34.31
CA ASP A 198 5.44 -15.29 35.44
C ASP A 198 6.32 -16.51 35.80
N LYS A 199 6.49 -16.80 37.09
CA LYS A 199 7.39 -17.85 37.63
C LYS A 199 8.80 -17.91 36.99
N GLY A 200 9.38 -16.77 36.61
CA GLY A 200 10.75 -16.66 36.08
C GLY A 200 10.98 -17.22 34.67
N ARG A 201 9.93 -17.59 33.93
CA ARG A 201 10.01 -18.15 32.58
C ARG A 201 9.41 -17.17 31.55
N ALA A 202 9.96 -17.15 30.33
CA ALA A 202 9.43 -16.36 29.22
C ALA A 202 8.20 -17.07 28.60
N TYR A 203 7.08 -17.10 29.31
CA TYR A 203 5.82 -17.65 28.81
C TYR A 203 4.71 -16.63 28.75
N ASP A 204 3.62 -17.07 28.14
CA ASP A 204 2.38 -16.36 27.91
C ASP A 204 1.58 -16.11 29.19
N LYS A 205 1.38 -14.84 29.53
CA LYS A 205 0.46 -14.42 30.59
C LYS A 205 -0.98 -14.63 30.10
N ARG A 206 -1.74 -15.48 30.81
CA ARG A 206 -3.17 -15.61 30.56
C ARG A 206 -3.88 -14.41 31.18
N LEU A 207 -4.66 -13.70 30.38
CA LEU A 207 -5.42 -12.53 30.80
C LEU A 207 -6.91 -12.84 30.73
N HIS A 208 -7.62 -12.40 31.76
CA HIS A 208 -9.07 -12.47 31.87
C HIS A 208 -9.55 -11.12 32.42
N PHE A 209 -9.90 -10.19 31.53
CA PHE A 209 -10.51 -8.91 31.93
C PHE A 209 -11.52 -8.45 30.87
N GLY A 210 -12.76 -8.18 31.29
CA GLY A 210 -13.86 -7.91 30.34
C GLY A 210 -14.09 -9.10 29.39
N GLU A 211 -14.23 -8.81 28.10
CA GLU A 211 -14.35 -9.82 27.03
C GLU A 211 -12.99 -10.38 26.56
N VAL A 212 -11.87 -9.84 27.06
CA VAL A 212 -10.51 -10.25 26.66
C VAL A 212 -10.15 -11.57 27.32
N ASN A 213 -10.07 -12.62 26.50
CA ASN A 213 -9.68 -13.94 26.95
C ASN A 213 -8.57 -14.52 26.08
N GLY A 214 -7.39 -14.74 26.66
CA GLY A 214 -6.29 -15.30 25.90
C GLY A 214 -4.93 -15.28 26.57
N LYS A 215 -3.95 -15.76 25.81
CA LYS A 215 -2.54 -15.89 26.20
C LYS A 215 -1.72 -14.80 25.51
N TYR A 216 -1.03 -13.95 26.27
CA TYR A 216 -0.32 -12.77 25.79
C TYR A 216 1.12 -12.73 26.29
N TYR A 217 2.04 -12.21 25.48
CA TYR A 217 3.33 -11.72 25.98
C TYR A 217 3.14 -10.29 26.48
N ALA A 218 3.69 -9.99 27.64
CA ALA A 218 3.57 -8.69 28.29
C ALA A 218 4.95 -8.03 28.34
N VAL A 219 5.09 -6.86 27.73
CA VAL A 219 6.34 -6.11 27.62
C VAL A 219 6.15 -4.78 28.36
N ARG A 220 7.01 -4.50 29.34
CA ARG A 220 7.07 -3.21 30.04
C ARG A 220 7.46 -2.15 29.03
N LEU A 221 6.68 -1.08 28.95
CA LEU A 221 7.01 0.08 28.13
C LEU A 221 7.81 1.09 28.99
N PRO A 222 8.59 2.00 28.39
CA PRO A 222 9.38 2.98 29.16
C PRO A 222 8.47 3.89 30.00
N GLU A 223 8.88 4.24 31.22
CA GLU A 223 8.14 5.20 32.05
C GLU A 223 7.99 6.56 31.35
N GLY A 224 6.82 7.19 31.45
CA GLY A 224 6.51 8.43 30.72
C GLY A 224 6.11 8.22 29.25
N THR A 225 6.10 6.99 28.73
CA THR A 225 5.58 6.68 27.38
C THR A 225 4.04 6.64 27.35
N VAL A 226 3.44 6.45 28.53
CA VAL A 226 2.01 6.64 28.81
C VAL A 226 1.80 8.05 29.37
N ALA A 227 1.96 9.06 28.53
CA ALA A 227 1.13 10.25 28.70
C ALA A 227 -0.29 9.82 28.29
N ASP A 228 -1.26 9.85 29.21
CA ASP A 228 -2.70 9.62 29.00
C ASP A 228 -3.11 9.24 27.56
N ILE A 229 -2.94 7.96 27.20
CA ILE A 229 -3.04 7.50 25.81
C ILE A 229 -4.49 7.15 25.40
N ASN A 230 -5.47 7.50 26.23
CA ASN A 230 -6.89 7.17 26.01
C ASN A 230 -7.69 8.30 25.35
N GLN A 231 -7.06 9.43 25.03
CA GLN A 231 -7.70 10.51 24.29
C GLN A 231 -7.07 10.63 22.91
N ASP A 232 -7.90 10.54 21.88
CA ASP A 232 -7.46 10.90 20.54
C ASP A 232 -7.15 12.40 20.56
N ILE A 233 -6.06 12.78 19.89
CA ILE A 233 -5.75 14.19 19.66
C ILE A 233 -6.83 14.69 18.72
N GLU A 234 -7.74 15.51 19.26
CA GLU A 234 -8.72 16.21 18.46
C GLU A 234 -8.02 17.31 17.66
N ILE A 235 -8.26 17.34 16.35
CA ILE A 235 -7.75 18.41 15.50
C ILE A 235 -8.68 19.61 15.64
N VAL A 236 -8.20 20.62 16.39
CA VAL A 236 -8.86 21.91 16.53
C VAL A 236 -8.40 22.83 15.40
N LEU A 237 -9.32 23.16 14.50
CA LEU A 237 -9.08 24.13 13.44
C LEU A 237 -9.21 25.55 13.98
N PRO A 238 -8.40 26.51 13.52
CA PRO A 238 -8.62 27.92 13.84
C PRO A 238 -9.96 28.40 13.27
N PRO A 239 -10.61 29.39 13.89
CA PRO A 239 -11.83 29.98 13.34
C PRO A 239 -11.56 30.58 11.96
N LEU A 240 -12.56 30.48 11.07
CA LEU A 240 -12.53 31.19 9.80
C LEU A 240 -13.06 32.60 10.01
N ASP A 241 -12.16 33.60 10.03
CA ASP A 241 -12.52 35.03 10.08
C ASP A 241 -13.00 35.55 8.70
N ILE A 242 -13.76 34.74 7.96
CA ILE A 242 -14.21 35.06 6.60
C ILE A 242 -15.66 34.60 6.45
N GLU A 243 -16.56 35.54 6.15
CA GLU A 243 -17.91 35.21 5.70
C GLU A 243 -17.83 34.52 4.33
N ILE A 244 -18.09 33.21 4.32
CA ILE A 244 -18.23 32.43 3.10
C ILE A 244 -19.73 32.26 2.87
N PRO A 245 -20.31 32.79 1.77
CA PRO A 245 -21.75 32.71 1.52
C PRO A 245 -22.24 31.26 1.63
N GLU A 246 -23.27 31.01 2.44
CA GLU A 246 -23.88 29.68 2.59
C GLU A 246 -24.60 29.19 1.32
N ASN A 247 -24.61 29.99 0.26
CA ASN A 247 -25.34 29.69 -0.95
C ASN A 247 -24.56 30.10 -2.21
N THR A 248 -23.71 29.19 -2.69
CA THR A 248 -23.44 29.07 -4.13
C THR A 248 -24.09 27.81 -4.68
N GLY A 249 -25.26 27.45 -4.14
CA GLY A 249 -26.12 26.48 -4.78
C GLY A 249 -26.44 26.98 -6.18
N THR A 250 -25.88 26.33 -7.20
CA THR A 250 -26.59 26.26 -8.47
C THR A 250 -27.86 25.47 -8.17
N ASN A 251 -28.95 26.21 -7.95
CA ASN A 251 -30.33 25.75 -8.10
C ASN A 251 -30.64 25.47 -9.58
N GLU A 252 -29.73 24.83 -10.29
CA GLU A 252 -29.97 24.28 -11.61
C GLU A 252 -29.68 22.79 -11.51
N LYS A 253 -30.72 22.00 -11.77
CA LYS A 253 -30.62 20.56 -12.03
C LYS A 253 -29.85 20.37 -13.33
N ASP A 254 -28.54 20.57 -13.31
CA ASP A 254 -27.68 20.02 -14.34
C ASP A 254 -27.46 18.54 -13.96
N ASN A 255 -28.41 17.70 -14.37
CA ASN A 255 -28.34 16.24 -14.26
C ASN A 255 -27.12 15.63 -14.98
N ASN A 256 -26.27 16.46 -15.59
CA ASN A 256 -25.07 16.10 -16.33
C ASN A 256 -23.78 16.73 -15.76
N SER A 257 -23.84 17.37 -14.58
CA SER A 257 -22.63 17.98 -13.99
C SER A 257 -21.72 16.91 -13.38
N LYS A 258 -20.49 16.84 -13.89
CA LYS A 258 -19.42 15.96 -13.40
C LYS A 258 -19.13 16.21 -11.92
N THR A 259 -19.29 15.17 -11.10
CA THR A 259 -18.90 15.19 -9.68
C THR A 259 -17.40 14.94 -9.55
N THR A 260 -16.65 15.94 -9.07
CA THR A 260 -15.22 15.82 -8.77
C THR A 260 -14.98 16.07 -7.30
N PHE A 261 -14.29 15.15 -6.62
CA PHE A 261 -13.98 15.28 -5.20
C PHE A 261 -12.66 16.04 -4.97
N PHE A 262 -11.53 15.46 -5.38
CA PHE A 262 -10.22 16.11 -5.36
C PHE A 262 -9.38 15.71 -6.58
N GLY A 263 -8.31 16.48 -6.83
CA GLY A 263 -7.29 16.06 -7.77
C GLY A 263 -6.52 14.87 -7.22
N TYR A 264 -6.25 13.87 -8.05
CA TYR A 264 -5.41 12.73 -7.68
C TYR A 264 -4.53 12.38 -8.86
N TYR A 265 -3.31 11.93 -8.58
CA TYR A 265 -2.43 11.48 -9.63
C TYR A 265 -3.03 10.25 -10.32
N GLY A 266 -2.98 10.23 -11.67
CA GLY A 266 -3.66 9.20 -12.46
C GLY A 266 -5.19 9.29 -12.49
N GLY A 267 -5.82 10.27 -11.82
CA GLY A 267 -7.27 10.34 -11.68
C GLY A 267 -8.00 10.49 -13.02
N LYS A 268 -8.96 9.60 -13.27
CA LYS A 268 -9.71 9.49 -14.54
C LYS A 268 -10.81 10.53 -14.74
N ASN A 269 -10.65 11.70 -14.13
CA ASN A 269 -11.61 12.79 -14.22
C ASN A 269 -11.90 13.24 -15.66
N ARG A 270 -10.96 13.13 -16.61
CA ARG A 270 -11.23 13.52 -18.00
C ARG A 270 -11.90 12.43 -18.83
N MET A 271 -11.88 11.18 -18.37
CA MET A 271 -12.32 10.02 -19.16
C MET A 271 -13.40 9.16 -18.48
N HIS A 272 -13.83 9.51 -17.26
CA HIS A 272 -14.86 8.73 -16.54
C HIS A 272 -16.13 8.52 -17.37
N GLY A 273 -16.51 9.48 -18.23
CA GLY A 273 -17.70 9.34 -19.09
C GLY A 273 -17.55 8.18 -20.07
N ILE A 274 -16.42 8.13 -20.78
CA ILE A 274 -16.08 7.03 -21.68
C ILE A 274 -15.96 5.73 -20.88
N LEU A 275 -15.17 5.69 -19.80
CA LEU A 275 -15.01 4.49 -18.97
C LEU A 275 -16.35 3.95 -18.44
N ASN A 276 -17.24 4.82 -17.98
CA ASN A 276 -18.57 4.42 -17.49
C ASN A 276 -19.50 3.95 -18.61
N ALA A 277 -19.36 4.48 -19.83
CA ALA A 277 -20.09 3.97 -21.00
C ALA A 277 -19.61 2.56 -21.40
N LEU A 278 -18.31 2.29 -21.25
CA LEU A 278 -17.74 0.97 -21.51
C LEU A 278 -18.13 -0.07 -20.45
N MET A 279 -18.43 0.36 -19.22
CA MET A 279 -18.82 -0.53 -18.13
C MET A 279 -20.34 -0.71 -18.05
N PRO A 280 -20.87 -1.89 -18.39
CA PRO A 280 -22.30 -2.14 -18.27
C PRO A 280 -22.79 -2.09 -16.82
N GLN A 281 -24.07 -1.76 -16.66
CA GLN A 281 -24.70 -1.78 -15.34
C GLN A 281 -24.66 -3.19 -14.73
N SER A 282 -24.51 -3.23 -13.41
CA SER A 282 -24.30 -4.45 -12.62
C SER A 282 -24.99 -4.33 -11.27
N LYS A 283 -25.24 -5.47 -10.63
CA LYS A 283 -25.71 -5.49 -9.23
C LYS A 283 -24.60 -5.12 -8.28
N ILE A 284 -23.38 -5.59 -8.55
CA ILE A 284 -22.22 -5.36 -7.70
C ILE A 284 -21.16 -4.62 -8.52
N TYR A 285 -20.75 -3.45 -8.04
CA TYR A 285 -19.60 -2.72 -8.57
C TYR A 285 -18.42 -2.77 -7.61
N ILE A 286 -17.23 -3.04 -8.13
CA ILE A 286 -15.99 -3.09 -7.36
C ILE A 286 -14.91 -2.22 -8.00
N GLU A 287 -14.30 -1.32 -7.22
CA GLU A 287 -13.16 -0.50 -7.63
C GLU A 287 -11.97 -0.73 -6.67
N PRO A 288 -11.09 -1.71 -6.95
CA PRO A 288 -9.98 -2.08 -6.06
C PRO A 288 -8.89 -1.02 -5.89
N PHE A 289 -8.82 -0.05 -6.81
CA PHE A 289 -7.85 1.04 -6.85
C PHE A 289 -8.58 2.38 -6.99
N ILE A 290 -9.33 2.78 -5.96
CA ILE A 290 -10.28 3.89 -6.08
C ILE A 290 -9.62 5.24 -6.37
N GLY A 291 -8.46 5.56 -5.77
CA GLY A 291 -7.81 6.86 -5.95
C GLY A 291 -8.76 8.05 -5.71
N SER A 292 -9.07 8.84 -6.74
CA SER A 292 -10.04 9.96 -6.65
C SER A 292 -11.51 9.54 -6.72
N GLY A 293 -11.81 8.27 -7.00
CA GLY A 293 -13.17 7.76 -7.16
C GLY A 293 -13.91 8.38 -8.34
N ALA A 294 -13.20 8.89 -9.36
CA ALA A 294 -13.82 9.61 -10.47
C ALA A 294 -14.85 8.74 -11.20
N THR A 295 -14.57 7.45 -11.33
CA THR A 295 -15.44 6.45 -11.95
C THR A 295 -16.69 6.20 -11.08
N LEU A 296 -16.51 5.78 -9.82
CA LEU A 296 -17.59 5.58 -8.84
C LEU A 296 -18.52 6.81 -8.71
N LEU A 297 -17.95 8.00 -8.58
CA LEU A 297 -18.72 9.22 -8.33
C LEU A 297 -19.64 9.60 -9.50
N ASN A 298 -19.30 9.17 -10.72
CA ASN A 298 -20.01 9.55 -11.95
C ASN A 298 -20.67 8.37 -12.66
N ARG A 299 -20.79 7.19 -12.01
CA ARG A 299 -21.53 6.03 -12.53
C ARG A 299 -22.91 5.91 -11.88
N GLY A 300 -23.82 5.26 -12.58
CA GLY A 300 -25.08 4.80 -12.02
C GLY A 300 -24.85 3.90 -10.79
N ARG A 301 -25.63 4.12 -9.74
CA ARG A 301 -25.49 3.37 -8.50
C ARG A 301 -25.85 1.89 -8.71
N SER A 302 -24.96 1.00 -8.27
CA SER A 302 -25.22 -0.44 -8.20
C SER A 302 -25.87 -0.81 -6.85
N GLU A 303 -26.51 -1.98 -6.73
CA GLU A 303 -27.12 -2.42 -5.47
C GLU A 303 -26.09 -2.53 -4.34
N THR A 304 -24.90 -3.04 -4.68
CA THR A 304 -23.74 -3.08 -3.81
C THR A 304 -22.56 -2.42 -4.50
N GLU A 305 -21.91 -1.48 -3.83
CA GLU A 305 -20.68 -0.84 -4.31
C GLU A 305 -19.58 -1.05 -3.27
N ILE A 306 -18.45 -1.58 -3.73
CA ILE A 306 -17.28 -1.88 -2.92
C ILE A 306 -16.10 -1.13 -3.51
N VAL A 307 -15.37 -0.43 -2.68
CA VAL A 307 -14.14 0.24 -3.09
C VAL A 307 -13.00 -0.05 -2.16
N ASN A 308 -11.79 0.07 -2.67
CA ASN A 308 -10.58 -0.16 -1.92
C ASN A 308 -9.50 0.84 -2.33
N ASP A 309 -8.67 1.21 -1.36
CA ASP A 309 -7.37 1.80 -1.63
C ASP A 309 -6.34 1.13 -0.74
N PHE A 310 -5.13 0.94 -1.25
CA PHE A 310 -4.04 0.40 -0.44
C PHE A 310 -3.50 1.44 0.55
N ASP A 311 -3.63 2.73 0.23
CA ASP A 311 -3.31 3.83 1.14
C ASP A 311 -4.35 3.90 2.27
N PRO A 312 -3.97 3.64 3.53
CA PRO A 312 -4.90 3.62 4.65
C PRO A 312 -5.53 4.99 4.93
N ALA A 313 -4.87 6.10 4.58
CA ALA A 313 -5.41 7.44 4.76
C ALA A 313 -6.52 7.73 3.74
N VAL A 314 -6.33 7.29 2.49
CA VAL A 314 -7.35 7.40 1.43
C VAL A 314 -8.54 6.50 1.72
N ALA A 315 -8.29 5.24 2.09
CA ALA A 315 -9.35 4.31 2.46
C ALA A 315 -10.15 4.82 3.68
N ASN A 316 -9.48 5.38 4.69
CA ASN A 316 -10.16 5.98 5.84
C ASN A 316 -11.02 7.19 5.43
N LEU A 317 -10.54 8.05 4.53
CA LEU A 317 -11.31 9.19 4.02
C LEU A 317 -12.62 8.74 3.35
N TYR A 318 -12.57 7.75 2.45
CA TYR A 318 -13.78 7.20 1.85
C TYR A 318 -14.68 6.50 2.87
N LYS A 319 -14.10 5.75 3.82
CA LYS A 319 -14.86 5.06 4.88
C LYS A 319 -15.68 6.04 5.70
N VAL A 320 -15.08 7.16 6.13
CA VAL A 320 -15.75 8.21 6.90
C VAL A 320 -16.84 8.88 6.07
N LEU A 321 -16.58 9.21 4.80
CA LEU A 321 -17.58 9.84 3.92
C LEU A 321 -18.75 8.91 3.55
N ALA A 322 -18.52 7.60 3.51
CA ALA A 322 -19.55 6.61 3.25
C ALA A 322 -20.48 6.38 4.46
N ASP A 323 -20.02 6.71 5.66
CA ASP A 323 -20.83 6.71 6.87
C ASP A 323 -21.67 8.00 6.97
N ARG A 324 -22.93 7.85 7.40
CA ARG A 324 -23.88 8.96 7.45
C ARG A 324 -23.48 10.01 8.49
N GLU A 325 -23.19 9.60 9.72
CA GLU A 325 -22.97 10.51 10.83
C GLU A 325 -21.52 11.03 10.82
N MET A 326 -20.54 10.13 10.67
CA MET A 326 -19.14 10.53 10.60
C MET A 326 -18.86 11.41 9.37
N GLY A 327 -19.48 11.10 8.23
CA GLY A 327 -19.34 11.89 7.01
C GLY A 327 -19.92 13.29 7.17
N LYS A 328 -21.04 13.44 7.90
CA LYS A 328 -21.63 14.75 8.21
C LYS A 328 -20.67 15.59 9.06
N GLU A 329 -20.11 15.01 10.12
CA GLU A 329 -19.14 15.69 10.97
C GLU A 329 -17.87 16.08 10.21
N LEU A 330 -17.36 15.19 9.35
CA LEU A 330 -16.23 15.50 8.48
C LEU A 330 -16.53 16.68 7.54
N LEU A 331 -17.72 16.73 6.94
CA LEU A 331 -18.13 17.84 6.09
C LEU A 331 -18.13 19.17 6.84
N GLU A 332 -18.65 19.18 8.07
CA GLU A 332 -18.67 20.34 8.95
C GLU A 332 -17.25 20.81 9.30
N LYS A 333 -16.30 19.90 9.49
CA LYS A 333 -14.87 20.22 9.69
C LYS A 333 -14.22 20.75 8.41
N ILE A 334 -14.45 20.13 7.25
CA ILE A 334 -13.89 20.56 5.95
C ILE A 334 -14.36 21.97 5.58
N PHE A 335 -15.62 22.32 5.84
CA PHE A 335 -16.15 23.66 5.62
C PHE A 335 -15.51 24.75 6.49
N ARG A 336 -14.77 24.34 7.53
CA ARG A 336 -13.98 25.23 8.40
C ARG A 336 -12.47 25.19 8.11
N LEU A 337 -12.04 24.44 7.10
CA LEU A 337 -10.62 24.18 6.84
C LEU A 337 -9.88 25.41 6.27
N PRO A 338 -8.89 25.98 6.97
CA PRO A 338 -8.09 27.07 6.41
C PRO A 338 -7.19 26.55 5.28
N TYR A 339 -6.77 27.46 4.39
CA TYR A 339 -5.73 27.20 3.39
C TYR A 339 -4.47 27.98 3.80
N THR A 340 -3.64 27.38 4.65
CA THR A 340 -2.43 28.03 5.17
C THR A 340 -1.26 27.06 5.28
N GLN A 341 -0.04 27.61 5.32
CA GLN A 341 1.18 26.81 5.44
C GLN A 341 1.28 26.12 6.81
N GLU A 342 0.76 26.76 7.87
CA GLU A 342 0.81 26.25 9.24
C GLU A 342 -0.01 24.97 9.39
N ILE A 343 -1.26 24.97 8.91
CA ILE A 343 -2.13 23.79 8.99
C ILE A 343 -1.61 22.66 8.10
N PHE A 344 -1.06 22.99 6.93
CA PHE A 344 -0.48 22.01 6.03
C PHE A 344 0.74 21.35 6.66
N LYS A 345 1.64 22.13 7.27
CA LYS A 345 2.81 21.61 7.98
C LYS A 345 2.40 20.70 9.15
N MET A 346 1.38 21.10 9.93
CA MET A 346 0.82 20.26 11.00
C MET A 346 0.32 18.92 10.44
N ALA A 347 -0.45 18.94 9.35
CA ALA A 347 -0.95 17.71 8.72
C ALA A 347 0.21 16.81 8.22
N VAL A 348 1.27 17.40 7.66
CA VAL A 348 2.47 16.67 7.23
C VAL A 348 3.17 15.99 8.42
N GLU A 349 3.29 16.66 9.57
CA GLU A 349 3.87 16.05 10.78
C GLU A 349 3.02 14.86 11.28
N HIS A 350 1.70 14.97 11.26
CA HIS A 350 0.82 13.83 11.56
C HIS A 350 0.94 12.71 10.54
N GLN A 351 1.09 13.02 9.25
CA GLN A 351 1.32 12.01 8.20
C GLN A 351 2.63 11.26 8.44
N LYS A 352 3.73 11.94 8.80
CA LYS A 352 5.01 11.29 9.16
C LYS A 352 4.86 10.32 10.33
N GLN A 353 3.91 10.59 11.23
CA GLN A 353 3.56 9.73 12.34
C GLN A 353 2.47 8.70 12.00
N ASN A 354 2.11 8.54 10.72
CA ASN A 354 1.02 7.67 10.24
C ASN A 354 -0.34 7.96 10.91
N PHE A 355 -0.61 9.23 11.22
CA PHE A 355 -1.82 9.69 11.90
C PHE A 355 -2.10 8.94 13.21
N LYS A 356 -1.04 8.54 13.93
CA LYS A 356 -1.15 7.92 15.26
C LYS A 356 -1.92 8.84 16.20
N ARG A 357 -2.79 8.24 17.02
CA ARG A 357 -3.60 8.92 18.06
C ARG A 357 -4.58 9.96 17.49
N ILE A 358 -4.94 9.86 16.22
CA ILE A 358 -5.98 10.68 15.59
C ILE A 358 -7.19 9.79 15.32
N ASN A 359 -8.37 10.27 15.73
CA ASN A 359 -9.63 9.58 15.45
C ASN A 359 -9.88 9.49 13.93
N ASP A 360 -10.77 8.60 13.49
CA ASP A 360 -10.99 8.35 12.06
C ASP A 360 -11.47 9.60 11.31
N ILE A 361 -12.27 10.49 11.93
CA ILE A 361 -12.80 11.71 11.31
C ILE A 361 -11.68 12.73 11.07
N ASP A 362 -10.87 13.00 12.08
CA ASP A 362 -9.75 13.93 11.96
C ASP A 362 -8.66 13.38 11.06
N LYS A 363 -8.45 12.06 11.03
CA LYS A 363 -7.55 11.40 10.08
C LYS A 363 -8.03 11.62 8.64
N ALA A 364 -9.33 11.50 8.40
CA ALA A 364 -9.93 11.80 7.11
C ALA A 364 -9.80 13.30 6.75
N LEU A 365 -10.00 14.20 7.71
CA LEU A 365 -9.80 15.64 7.54
C LEU A 365 -8.37 15.97 7.11
N LEU A 366 -7.37 15.43 7.81
CA LEU A 366 -5.96 15.66 7.49
C LEU A 366 -5.58 15.03 6.15
N ALA A 367 -6.08 13.82 5.83
CA ALA A 367 -5.86 13.19 4.54
C ALA A 367 -6.43 14.05 3.39
N PHE A 368 -7.66 14.54 3.55
CA PHE A 368 -8.29 15.45 2.58
C PHE A 368 -7.51 16.76 2.43
N LEU A 369 -7.07 17.36 3.54
CA LEU A 369 -6.24 18.57 3.55
C LEU A 369 -4.97 18.35 2.71
N LEU A 370 -4.20 17.31 3.03
CA LEU A 370 -2.94 17.00 2.36
C LEU A 370 -3.12 16.73 0.87
N ILE A 371 -4.17 16.01 0.48
CA ILE A 371 -4.46 15.74 -0.94
C ILE A 371 -4.88 17.03 -1.65
N SER A 372 -5.90 17.71 -1.14
CA SER A 372 -6.58 18.81 -1.84
C SER A 372 -5.78 20.11 -1.90
N GLN A 373 -4.88 20.35 -0.93
CA GLN A 373 -4.09 21.57 -0.84
C GLN A 373 -2.65 21.41 -1.37
N SER A 374 -2.18 20.20 -1.62
CA SER A 374 -0.79 19.99 -2.05
C SER A 374 -0.56 20.28 -3.53
N TYR A 375 0.65 20.74 -3.85
CA TYR A 375 1.10 20.88 -5.22
C TYR A 375 1.06 19.52 -5.93
N ASN A 376 0.36 19.48 -7.07
CA ASN A 376 0.12 18.26 -7.87
C ASN A 376 -0.46 17.07 -7.07
N ASN A 377 -1.15 17.33 -5.95
CA ASN A 377 -1.73 16.31 -5.07
C ASN A 377 -0.69 15.33 -4.47
N THR A 378 0.59 15.74 -4.39
CA THR A 378 1.71 14.90 -3.92
C THR A 378 1.76 14.74 -2.40
N ARG A 379 0.98 15.54 -1.65
CA ARG A 379 0.93 15.59 -0.18
C ARG A 379 2.24 16.03 0.50
N LYS A 380 3.23 16.49 -0.27
CA LYS A 380 4.57 16.85 0.25
C LYS A 380 4.72 18.35 0.51
N GLN A 381 4.17 19.17 -0.38
CA GLN A 381 4.30 20.62 -0.34
C GLN A 381 2.94 21.24 -0.61
N LEU A 382 2.61 22.32 0.10
CA LEU A 382 1.44 23.13 -0.19
C LEU A 382 1.54 23.68 -1.62
N SER A 383 0.41 23.77 -2.33
CA SER A 383 0.40 24.36 -3.66
C SER A 383 0.61 25.88 -3.57
N ASN A 384 1.75 26.35 -4.07
CA ASN A 384 2.12 27.77 -4.19
C ASN A 384 1.35 28.47 -5.32
N GLY A 385 0.02 28.59 -5.19
CA GLY A 385 -0.82 29.36 -6.11
C GLY A 385 -1.48 30.56 -5.43
N GLU A 386 -2.15 31.41 -6.21
CA GLU A 386 -2.99 32.54 -5.76
C GLU A 386 -4.25 32.11 -4.97
N TYR A 387 -4.26 30.90 -4.39
CA TYR A 387 -5.40 30.42 -3.61
C TYR A 387 -5.29 30.93 -2.18
N ASP A 388 -6.24 31.78 -1.80
CA ASP A 388 -6.53 32.10 -0.42
C ASP A 388 -7.58 31.13 0.15
N THR A 389 -7.77 31.17 1.47
CA THR A 389 -8.79 30.37 2.16
C THR A 389 -10.18 30.55 1.55
N LYS A 390 -10.55 31.76 1.12
CA LYS A 390 -11.85 32.06 0.52
C LYS A 390 -12.05 31.32 -0.81
N SER A 391 -11.09 31.41 -1.72
CA SER A 391 -11.14 30.77 -3.05
C SER A 391 -11.12 29.25 -2.93
N TYR A 392 -10.31 28.70 -2.02
CA TYR A 392 -10.32 27.28 -1.70
C TYR A 392 -11.69 26.81 -1.17
N GLN A 393 -12.26 27.54 -0.22
CA GLN A 393 -13.53 27.22 0.42
C GLN A 393 -14.73 27.31 -0.55
N ILE A 394 -14.72 28.23 -1.52
CA ILE A 394 -15.71 28.27 -2.62
C ILE A 394 -15.60 27.02 -3.49
N LYS A 395 -14.36 26.65 -3.87
CA LYS A 395 -14.10 25.50 -4.75
C LYS A 395 -14.56 24.18 -4.13
N ILE A 396 -14.23 23.92 -2.86
CA ILE A 396 -14.57 22.65 -2.22
C ILE A 396 -16.09 22.53 -1.96
N ARG A 397 -16.78 23.63 -1.60
CA ARG A 397 -18.22 23.62 -1.35
C ARG A 397 -19.05 23.23 -2.58
N LYS A 398 -18.56 23.51 -3.79
CA LYS A 398 -19.28 23.26 -5.04
C LYS A 398 -19.73 21.81 -5.20
N ASN A 399 -18.87 20.85 -4.86
CA ASN A 399 -19.13 19.41 -5.10
C ASN A 399 -19.21 18.57 -3.83
N LEU A 400 -18.68 19.02 -2.69
CA LEU A 400 -18.49 18.15 -1.52
C LEU A 400 -19.79 17.55 -0.98
N GLN A 401 -20.89 18.30 -0.99
CA GLN A 401 -22.20 17.77 -0.59
C GLN A 401 -22.70 16.66 -1.53
N GLN A 402 -22.46 16.78 -2.83
CA GLN A 402 -22.84 15.76 -3.81
C GLN A 402 -21.99 14.50 -3.65
N VAL A 403 -20.67 14.68 -3.41
CA VAL A 403 -19.74 13.58 -3.11
C VAL A 403 -20.19 12.81 -1.87
N TYR A 404 -20.47 13.52 -0.76
CA TYR A 404 -20.96 12.91 0.47
C TYR A 404 -22.23 12.09 0.23
N LYS A 405 -23.25 12.68 -0.40
CA LYS A 405 -24.51 11.97 -0.72
C LYS A 405 -24.27 10.73 -1.61
N ARG A 406 -23.36 10.83 -2.60
CA ARG A 406 -23.07 9.73 -3.53
C ARG A 406 -22.37 8.55 -2.85
N LEU A 407 -21.51 8.81 -1.88
CA LEU A 407 -20.70 7.81 -1.18
C LEU A 407 -21.46 7.06 -0.06
N GLN A 408 -22.60 7.57 0.41
CA GLN A 408 -23.35 6.95 1.51
C GLN A 408 -23.67 5.46 1.26
N GLY A 409 -23.21 4.57 2.14
CA GLY A 409 -23.45 3.13 2.04
C GLY A 409 -22.55 2.38 1.05
N VAL A 410 -21.57 3.05 0.44
CA VAL A 410 -20.47 2.36 -0.26
C VAL A 410 -19.61 1.62 0.76
N ARG A 411 -19.27 0.35 0.49
CA ARG A 411 -18.40 -0.43 1.37
C ARG A 411 -16.93 -0.11 1.04
N VAL A 412 -16.16 0.26 2.04
CA VAL A 412 -14.77 0.70 1.85
C VAL A 412 -13.82 -0.26 2.54
N TYR A 413 -12.81 -0.73 1.80
CA TYR A 413 -11.75 -1.61 2.30
C TYR A 413 -10.37 -0.94 2.22
N ASN A 414 -9.47 -1.44 3.07
CA ASN A 414 -8.02 -1.20 3.00
C ASN A 414 -7.32 -2.57 3.01
N LYS A 415 -7.35 -3.25 1.86
CA LYS A 415 -6.83 -4.60 1.63
C LYS A 415 -5.88 -4.61 0.43
N ASN A 416 -5.16 -5.71 0.25
CA ASN A 416 -4.48 -5.98 -1.00
C ASN A 416 -5.53 -6.16 -2.11
N ALA A 417 -5.38 -5.42 -3.21
CA ALA A 417 -6.31 -5.46 -4.33
C ALA A 417 -6.41 -6.86 -4.96
N LEU A 418 -5.32 -7.65 -4.95
CA LEU A 418 -5.32 -9.03 -5.45
C LEU A 418 -6.28 -9.94 -4.67
N ASP A 419 -6.43 -9.74 -3.36
CA ASP A 419 -7.34 -10.55 -2.54
C ASP A 419 -8.80 -10.24 -2.92
N ILE A 420 -9.12 -8.98 -3.15
CA ILE A 420 -10.45 -8.55 -3.63
C ILE A 420 -10.74 -9.11 -5.01
N MET A 421 -9.76 -9.08 -5.91
CA MET A 421 -9.90 -9.66 -7.26
C MET A 421 -10.18 -11.16 -7.19
N LYS A 422 -9.41 -11.91 -6.38
CA LYS A 422 -9.60 -13.35 -6.19
C LYS A 422 -10.98 -13.68 -5.62
N GLU A 423 -11.41 -12.94 -4.59
CA GLU A 423 -12.73 -13.13 -3.96
C GLU A 423 -13.89 -12.90 -4.95
N ALA A 424 -13.73 -11.97 -5.89
CA ALA A 424 -14.78 -11.59 -6.84
C ALA A 424 -14.69 -12.28 -8.21
N ALA A 425 -13.58 -12.92 -8.56
CA ALA A 425 -13.28 -13.43 -9.90
C ALA A 425 -14.37 -14.35 -10.46
N ASP A 426 -14.95 -15.22 -9.63
CA ASP A 426 -15.95 -16.20 -10.06
C ASP A 426 -17.39 -15.69 -10.10
N ASN A 427 -17.64 -14.42 -9.76
CA ASN A 427 -18.99 -13.87 -9.63
C ASN A 427 -19.43 -13.08 -10.89
N PRO A 428 -20.33 -13.61 -11.74
CA PRO A 428 -20.74 -12.95 -12.97
C PRO A 428 -21.60 -11.68 -12.75
N ASP A 429 -22.18 -11.48 -11.56
CA ASP A 429 -22.97 -10.27 -11.23
C ASP A 429 -22.08 -9.03 -10.97
N VAL A 430 -20.75 -9.23 -10.88
CA VAL A 430 -19.77 -8.18 -10.59
C VAL A 430 -19.32 -7.47 -11.87
N GLN A 431 -19.34 -6.14 -11.84
CA GLN A 431 -18.50 -5.28 -12.69
C GLN A 431 -17.33 -4.76 -11.85
N MET A 432 -16.11 -4.98 -12.32
CA MET A 432 -14.89 -4.48 -11.69
C MET A 432 -14.20 -3.45 -12.59
N TYR A 433 -13.74 -2.35 -11.98
CA TYR A 433 -12.87 -1.39 -12.65
C TYR A 433 -11.49 -1.42 -12.00
N LEU A 434 -10.46 -1.70 -12.81
CA LEU A 434 -9.08 -1.78 -12.36
C LEU A 434 -8.29 -0.60 -12.95
N ASP A 435 -7.78 0.25 -12.06
CA ASP A 435 -6.90 1.37 -12.41
C ASP A 435 -5.61 1.32 -11.55
N PRO A 436 -4.77 0.29 -11.72
CA PRO A 436 -3.57 0.12 -10.92
C PRO A 436 -2.53 1.23 -11.22
N PRO A 437 -1.56 1.49 -10.33
CA PRO A 437 -0.34 2.20 -10.71
C PRO A 437 0.30 1.55 -11.95
N TYR A 438 0.45 2.27 -13.07
CA TYR A 438 0.88 1.69 -14.36
C TYR A 438 2.32 1.17 -14.37
N LEU A 439 2.73 0.37 -15.36
CA LEU A 439 4.12 -0.08 -15.42
C LEU A 439 5.11 1.10 -15.42
N HIS A 440 6.12 1.03 -14.54
CA HIS A 440 7.08 2.12 -14.35
C HIS A 440 7.84 2.45 -15.64
N SER A 441 8.22 1.44 -16.42
CA SER A 441 8.91 1.60 -17.71
C SER A 441 8.12 2.42 -18.75
N LEU A 442 6.80 2.57 -18.54
CA LEU A 442 5.91 3.33 -19.43
C LEU A 442 5.51 4.69 -18.83
N ARG A 443 5.98 5.01 -17.62
CA ARG A 443 5.76 6.32 -16.96
C ARG A 443 7.01 7.20 -17.15
N GLY A 444 6.82 8.52 -17.30
CA GLY A 444 7.93 9.47 -17.41
C GLY A 444 8.76 9.54 -16.11
N GLU A 445 10.01 10.00 -16.21
CA GLU A 445 10.93 10.16 -15.06
C GLU A 445 10.28 10.89 -13.87
N GLY A 446 10.42 10.35 -12.66
CA GLY A 446 9.91 10.92 -11.40
C GLY A 446 8.49 10.51 -10.98
N ALA A 447 7.82 9.63 -11.74
CA ALA A 447 6.49 9.10 -11.42
C ALA A 447 6.46 8.06 -10.29
N ASP A 448 7.62 7.61 -9.81
CA ASP A 448 7.85 6.64 -8.73
C ASP A 448 7.58 7.17 -7.32
N LYS A 449 7.41 8.49 -7.18
CA LYS A 449 7.33 9.18 -5.87
C LYS A 449 5.91 9.62 -5.49
N VAL A 450 4.90 9.18 -6.23
CA VAL A 450 3.55 9.76 -6.17
C VAL A 450 2.52 8.85 -5.50
N TYR A 451 2.54 7.54 -5.75
CA TYR A 451 1.64 6.61 -5.06
C TYR A 451 2.21 6.21 -3.69
N PHE A 452 1.32 5.91 -2.73
CA PHE A 452 1.73 5.40 -1.42
C PHE A 452 2.52 4.07 -1.54
N LYS A 453 2.13 3.22 -2.49
CA LYS A 453 2.87 2.03 -2.88
C LYS A 453 2.79 1.87 -4.40
N GLU A 454 3.95 1.79 -5.03
CA GLU A 454 4.07 1.46 -6.45
C GLU A 454 3.80 -0.04 -6.70
N MET A 455 3.25 -0.37 -7.86
CA MET A 455 3.19 -1.76 -8.34
C MET A 455 4.44 -2.09 -9.14
N LYS A 456 5.14 -3.14 -8.74
CA LYS A 456 6.30 -3.66 -9.48
C LYS A 456 5.80 -4.50 -10.66
N TYR A 457 6.65 -4.71 -11.66
CA TYR A 457 6.37 -5.60 -12.79
C TYR A 457 5.76 -6.95 -12.35
N ILE A 458 6.32 -7.54 -11.29
CA ILE A 458 5.84 -8.79 -10.71
C ILE A 458 4.42 -8.72 -10.14
N ASP A 459 4.03 -7.59 -9.58
CA ASP A 459 2.69 -7.36 -9.04
C ASP A 459 1.67 -7.26 -10.18
N HIS A 460 2.07 -6.67 -11.32
CA HIS A 460 1.25 -6.68 -12.54
C HIS A 460 1.06 -8.10 -13.07
N VAL A 461 2.13 -8.89 -13.19
CA VAL A 461 2.01 -10.30 -13.63
C VAL A 461 1.03 -11.07 -12.74
N ARG A 462 1.16 -10.96 -11.42
CA ARG A 462 0.25 -11.62 -10.46
C ARG A 462 -1.20 -11.16 -10.61
N MET A 463 -1.42 -9.87 -10.85
CA MET A 463 -2.76 -9.33 -11.12
C MET A 463 -3.34 -9.94 -12.40
N LEU A 464 -2.57 -9.93 -13.50
CA LEU A 464 -3.00 -10.46 -14.80
C LEU A 464 -3.32 -11.96 -14.71
N GLU A 465 -2.46 -12.75 -14.07
CA GLU A 465 -2.70 -14.19 -13.84
C GLU A 465 -3.95 -14.44 -12.99
N THR A 466 -4.24 -13.56 -12.04
CA THR A 466 -5.45 -13.64 -11.18
C THR A 466 -6.73 -13.38 -11.97
N ILE A 467 -6.70 -12.43 -12.92
CA ILE A 467 -7.92 -11.98 -13.61
C ILE A 467 -8.15 -12.67 -14.96
N GLN A 468 -7.13 -13.28 -15.58
CA GLN A 468 -7.22 -13.80 -16.96
C GLN A 468 -8.41 -14.76 -17.19
N ASN A 469 -8.80 -15.55 -16.19
CA ASN A 469 -9.94 -16.49 -16.24
C ASN A 469 -11.19 -16.01 -15.46
N ALA A 470 -11.25 -14.72 -15.10
CA ALA A 470 -12.36 -14.20 -14.31
C ALA A 470 -13.69 -14.29 -15.07
N LYS A 471 -14.75 -14.68 -14.36
CA LYS A 471 -16.14 -14.70 -14.82
C LYS A 471 -16.86 -13.38 -14.57
N CYS A 472 -16.38 -12.59 -13.60
CA CYS A 472 -16.84 -11.22 -13.45
C CYS A 472 -16.40 -10.37 -14.64
N ARG A 473 -17.16 -9.30 -14.91
CA ARG A 473 -16.81 -8.36 -15.99
C ARG A 473 -15.75 -7.40 -15.47
N ILE A 474 -14.63 -7.28 -16.16
CA ILE A 474 -13.49 -6.46 -15.72
C ILE A 474 -13.12 -5.49 -16.84
N LEU A 475 -13.02 -4.19 -16.50
CA LEU A 475 -12.38 -3.18 -17.33
C LEU A 475 -11.07 -2.76 -16.64
N LEU A 476 -9.94 -2.97 -17.30
CA LEU A 476 -8.61 -2.63 -16.80
C LEU A 476 -8.02 -1.49 -17.63
N SER A 477 -7.60 -0.40 -16.97
CA SER A 477 -6.88 0.71 -17.59
C SER A 477 -5.36 0.55 -17.46
N GLY A 478 -4.63 1.06 -18.45
CA GLY A 478 -3.17 1.02 -18.49
C GLY A 478 -2.58 1.78 -19.66
N TYR A 479 -1.25 1.83 -19.72
CA TYR A 479 -0.51 2.19 -20.93
C TYR A 479 -0.13 0.92 -21.69
N HIS A 480 -0.18 1.01 -23.01
CA HIS A 480 0.19 -0.06 -23.93
C HIS A 480 1.59 0.18 -24.48
N ALA A 481 2.39 -0.89 -24.57
CA ALA A 481 3.69 -0.86 -25.22
C ALA A 481 3.57 -1.20 -26.72
N ASP A 482 4.22 -0.42 -27.58
CA ASP A 482 4.17 -0.59 -29.04
C ASP A 482 4.54 -2.02 -29.53
N LYS A 483 5.36 -2.74 -28.75
CA LYS A 483 5.77 -4.13 -29.01
C LYS A 483 5.81 -4.93 -27.72
N ASP A 484 5.42 -6.20 -27.82
CA ASP A 484 5.47 -7.18 -26.73
C ASP A 484 4.78 -6.71 -25.43
N ASP A 485 3.59 -6.10 -25.56
CA ASP A 485 2.83 -5.59 -24.42
C ASP A 485 2.51 -6.69 -23.41
N LEU A 486 2.80 -6.40 -22.14
CA LEU A 486 2.64 -7.36 -21.04
C LEU A 486 1.19 -7.78 -20.87
N TYR A 487 0.26 -6.83 -20.97
CA TYR A 487 -1.15 -7.09 -20.67
C TYR A 487 -1.76 -7.88 -21.83
N ASP A 488 -1.44 -7.52 -23.08
CA ASP A 488 -1.85 -8.29 -24.25
C ASP A 488 -1.38 -9.74 -24.17
N LYS A 489 -0.10 -9.96 -23.82
CA LYS A 489 0.49 -11.30 -23.69
C LYS A 489 -0.24 -12.19 -22.69
N TYR A 490 -0.74 -11.63 -21.59
CA TYR A 490 -1.42 -12.40 -20.54
C TYR A 490 -2.94 -12.49 -20.73
N LEU A 491 -3.57 -11.51 -21.37
CA LEU A 491 -5.04 -11.42 -21.40
C LEU A 491 -5.65 -11.88 -22.73
N LEU A 492 -5.08 -11.48 -23.89
CA LEU A 492 -5.68 -11.81 -25.19
C LEU A 492 -5.83 -13.31 -25.46
N PRO A 493 -4.87 -14.19 -25.08
CA PRO A 493 -5.03 -15.63 -25.25
C PRO A 493 -6.22 -16.24 -24.49
N TYR A 494 -6.75 -15.52 -23.48
CA TYR A 494 -7.90 -15.93 -22.68
C TYR A 494 -9.20 -15.26 -23.14
N GLY A 495 -9.24 -14.72 -24.36
CA GLY A 495 -10.44 -14.14 -24.96
C GLY A 495 -10.73 -12.69 -24.53
N TRP A 496 -9.79 -12.05 -23.85
CA TRP A 496 -9.87 -10.61 -23.62
C TRP A 496 -9.66 -9.83 -24.91
N LYS A 497 -10.11 -8.58 -24.90
CA LYS A 497 -9.95 -7.60 -25.97
C LYS A 497 -9.24 -6.37 -25.41
N SER A 498 -8.56 -5.62 -26.26
CA SER A 498 -7.93 -4.35 -25.90
C SER A 498 -8.32 -3.23 -26.88
N ARG A 499 -8.33 -1.98 -26.40
CA ARG A 499 -8.69 -0.80 -27.20
C ARG A 499 -7.96 0.45 -26.72
N GLU A 500 -7.44 1.23 -27.67
CA GLU A 500 -6.94 2.59 -27.42
C GLU A 500 -8.14 3.52 -27.14
N LEU A 501 -8.13 4.23 -26.02
CA LEU A 501 -9.20 5.17 -25.66
C LEU A 501 -8.91 6.60 -26.10
N ILE A 502 -7.74 7.12 -25.73
CA ILE A 502 -7.39 8.51 -25.98
C ILE A 502 -5.87 8.71 -25.94
N LYS A 503 -5.39 9.59 -26.81
CA LYS A 503 -4.01 10.11 -26.79
C LYS A 503 -3.94 11.30 -25.83
N ILE A 504 -3.24 11.14 -24.71
CA ILE A 504 -3.07 12.18 -23.70
C ILE A 504 -1.67 12.79 -23.85
N VAL A 505 -1.62 14.10 -24.06
CA VAL A 505 -0.37 14.87 -23.97
C VAL A 505 0.07 14.96 -22.51
N LYS A 506 1.26 14.45 -22.15
CA LYS A 506 1.80 14.49 -20.79
C LYS A 506 2.08 15.96 -20.39
N SER A 507 1.17 16.57 -19.62
CA SER A 507 1.21 18.01 -19.31
C SER A 507 2.27 18.43 -18.28
N SER A 508 3.01 17.49 -17.69
CA SER A 508 3.98 17.73 -16.61
C SER A 508 5.45 17.69 -17.06
N GLN A 509 5.73 17.60 -18.37
CA GLN A 509 7.10 17.60 -18.90
C GLN A 509 7.53 19.02 -19.30
N ARG A 510 8.73 19.43 -18.87
CA ARG A 510 9.41 20.66 -19.32
C ARG A 510 10.25 20.34 -20.57
N GLN A 511 9.60 20.01 -21.68
CA GLN A 511 10.23 19.73 -22.98
C GLN A 511 9.45 20.44 -24.11
N GLU A 512 10.12 20.81 -25.20
CA GLU A 512 9.51 21.54 -26.34
C GLU A 512 8.50 20.67 -27.12
N GLU A 513 8.78 19.37 -27.28
CA GLU A 513 7.82 18.35 -27.71
C GLU A 513 7.36 17.56 -26.48
N ARG A 514 6.04 17.50 -26.24
CA ARG A 514 5.47 16.78 -25.09
C ARG A 514 5.15 15.34 -25.49
N ASP A 515 5.56 14.38 -24.68
CA ASP A 515 5.21 12.98 -24.94
C ASP A 515 3.70 12.78 -24.98
N ILE A 516 3.24 11.97 -25.92
CA ILE A 516 1.87 11.49 -25.99
C ILE A 516 1.86 10.11 -25.33
N ALA A 517 1.13 9.95 -24.22
CA ALA A 517 0.78 8.63 -23.71
C ALA A 517 -0.61 8.26 -24.21
N SER A 518 -0.72 7.12 -24.88
CA SER A 518 -2.01 6.54 -25.23
C SER A 518 -2.56 5.77 -24.03
N GLU A 519 -3.76 6.15 -23.60
CA GLU A 519 -4.51 5.39 -22.61
C GLU A 519 -5.19 4.20 -23.28
N TRP A 520 -4.99 3.00 -22.75
CA TRP A 520 -5.59 1.77 -23.24
C TRP A 520 -6.45 1.11 -22.18
N VAL A 521 -7.41 0.31 -22.65
CA VAL A 521 -8.19 -0.58 -21.80
C VAL A 521 -8.18 -2.01 -22.30
N TRP A 522 -8.26 -2.94 -21.35
CA TRP A 522 -8.44 -4.37 -21.56
C TRP A 522 -9.73 -4.82 -20.89
N PHE A 523 -10.47 -5.70 -21.55
CA PHE A 523 -11.78 -6.14 -21.07
C PHE A 523 -12.13 -7.57 -21.52
N ASN A 524 -12.90 -8.29 -20.69
CA ASN A 524 -13.28 -9.70 -20.89
C ASN A 524 -14.75 -9.92 -21.26
N TYR A 525 -15.41 -8.90 -21.80
CA TYR A 525 -16.82 -8.93 -22.20
C TYR A 525 -17.01 -8.17 -23.51
N ASP A 526 -18.23 -8.17 -24.04
CA ASP A 526 -18.55 -7.37 -25.22
C ASP A 526 -18.94 -5.95 -24.81
N ILE A 527 -18.22 -4.97 -25.36
CA ILE A 527 -18.49 -3.55 -25.19
C ILE A 527 -19.29 -3.06 -26.41
N PRO A 528 -20.25 -2.11 -26.25
CA PRO A 528 -20.96 -1.51 -27.38
C PRO A 528 -20.02 -0.86 -28.41
N ASP A 529 -20.31 -1.05 -29.70
CA ASP A 529 -19.60 -0.37 -30.79
C ASP A 529 -19.78 1.16 -30.74
N GLU A 530 -18.82 1.90 -31.29
CA GLU A 530 -18.75 3.37 -31.26
C GLU A 530 -20.04 4.08 -31.70
N GLY A 531 -20.82 3.48 -32.61
CA GLY A 531 -22.09 4.04 -33.10
C GLY A 531 -23.25 4.04 -32.11
N GLY A 532 -23.07 3.48 -30.90
CA GLY A 532 -24.05 3.52 -29.81
C GLY A 532 -23.73 4.53 -28.69
N MET A 533 -22.65 5.30 -28.83
CA MET A 533 -22.16 6.28 -27.85
C MET A 533 -22.28 7.74 -28.33
N GLU A 534 -23.16 8.02 -29.31
CA GLU A 534 -23.55 9.39 -29.71
C GLU A 534 -24.59 10.00 -28.77
#